data_AF-A0A5B9RB07-F1
#
_entry.id   AF-A0A5B9RB07-F1
#
_cell.length_a   1.000
_cell.length_b   1.000
_cell.length_c   1.000
_cell.angle_alpha   90.00
_cell.angle_beta   90.00
_cell.angle_gamma   90.00
#
_symmetry.space_group_name_H-M   'P 1'
#
loop_
_entity.id
_entity.type
_entity.pdbx_description
1 polymer ?
#
loop_
_entity_poly.entity_id
_entity_poly.type
_entity_poly.pdbx_seq_one_letter_code
_entity_poly.pdbx_strand_id
1 'polypeptide(L)'
;TRCEIKNLNSIRYIVQAIDYEAQRQIKILESGGEISQDTLLFDVTLGKTKVMRSKENSSDYRYFPEPDLLPVEISQDKIDSIKSS
;
A
#
# COMPACT_ATOMS: atom_id res chain seq x y z
N THR A 1 -9.75 -10.12 5.24
CA THR A 1 -9.02 -8.97 5.85
C THR A 1 -7.81 -8.62 4.99
N ARG A 2 -7.37 -7.35 4.95
CA ARG A 2 -6.29 -6.87 4.05
C ARG A 2 -5.04 -6.47 4.85
N CYS A 3 -3.88 -7.04 4.53
CA CYS A 3 -2.59 -6.54 5.01
C CYS A 3 -1.97 -5.56 3.99
N GLU A 4 -1.19 -4.59 4.48
CA GLU A 4 -0.54 -3.59 3.63
C GLU A 4 0.97 -3.60 3.90
N ILE A 5 1.79 -3.98 2.91
CA ILE A 5 3.25 -3.99 3.03
C ILE A 5 3.78 -2.66 2.47
N LYS A 6 4.55 -1.92 3.28
CA LYS A 6 5.14 -0.62 2.90
C LYS A 6 6.66 -0.72 2.70
N ASN A 7 7.22 0.31 2.04
CA ASN A 7 8.66 0.54 1.89
C ASN A 7 9.42 -0.56 1.12
N LEU A 8 8.87 -0.98 -0.03
CA LEU A 8 9.53 -1.89 -0.97
C LEU A 8 10.17 -1.11 -2.11
N ASN A 9 11.49 -1.27 -2.28
CA ASN A 9 12.30 -0.47 -3.22
C ASN A 9 12.71 -1.24 -4.49
N SER A 10 12.19 -2.45 -4.71
CA SER A 10 12.57 -3.30 -5.86
C SER A 10 11.42 -4.20 -6.26
N ILE A 11 11.21 -4.35 -7.58
CA ILE A 11 10.21 -5.28 -8.15
C ILE A 11 10.45 -6.71 -7.65
N ARG A 12 11.72 -7.14 -7.59
CA ARG A 12 12.07 -8.46 -7.07
C ARG A 12 11.61 -8.64 -5.62
N TYR A 13 11.80 -7.64 -4.78
CA TYR A 13 11.39 -7.69 -3.37
C TYR A 13 9.87 -7.58 -3.21
N ILE A 14 9.19 -6.89 -4.13
CA ILE A 14 7.72 -6.87 -4.18
C ILE A 14 7.19 -8.28 -4.41
N VAL A 15 7.71 -8.99 -5.42
CA VAL A 15 7.29 -10.38 -5.70
C VAL A 15 7.53 -11.27 -4.49
N GLN A 16 8.74 -11.24 -3.91
CA GLN A 16 9.07 -12.05 -2.73
C GLN A 16 8.19 -11.74 -1.51
N ALA A 17 7.88 -10.46 -1.28
CA ALA A 17 7.03 -10.05 -0.17
C ALA A 17 5.58 -10.53 -0.34
N ILE A 18 5.06 -10.47 -1.58
CA ILE A 18 3.73 -10.99 -1.93
C ILE A 18 3.68 -12.51 -1.72
N ASP A 19 4.67 -13.24 -2.25
CA ASP A 19 4.72 -14.70 -2.14
C ASP A 19 4.78 -15.15 -0.67
N TYR A 20 5.63 -14.50 0.13
CA TYR A 20 5.75 -14.80 1.55
C TYR A 20 4.44 -14.50 2.31
N GLU A 21 3.85 -13.33 2.07
CA GLU A 21 2.64 -12.93 2.80
C GLU A 21 1.43 -13.78 2.40
N ALA A 22 1.31 -14.17 1.13
CA ALA A 22 0.29 -15.10 0.67
C ALA A 22 0.40 -16.44 1.42
N GLN A 23 1.60 -17.02 1.48
CA GLN A 23 1.82 -18.27 2.21
C GLN A 23 1.54 -18.14 3.71
N ARG A 24 1.91 -17.01 4.32
CA ARG A 24 1.62 -16.73 5.74
C ARG A 24 0.12 -16.68 6.00
N GLN A 25 -0.64 -15.96 5.17
CA GLN A 25 -2.08 -15.82 5.34
C GLN A 25 -2.81 -17.15 5.13
N ILE A 26 -2.41 -17.93 4.11
CA ILE A 26 -2.95 -19.28 3.88
C ILE A 26 -2.78 -20.14 5.14
N LYS A 27 -1.57 -20.21 5.71
CA LYS A 27 -1.31 -21.02 6.92
C LYS A 27 -2.17 -20.61 8.11
N ILE A 28 -2.36 -19.31 8.33
CA ILE A 28 -3.20 -18.81 9.44
C ILE A 28 -4.65 -19.22 9.22
N LEU A 29 -5.18 -19.04 8.01
CA LEU A 29 -6.56 -19.41 7.67
C LEU A 29 -6.80 -20.92 7.75
N GLU A 30 -5.86 -21.74 7.26
CA GLU A 30 -5.94 -23.21 7.35
C GLU A 30 -5.88 -23.72 8.79
N SER A 31 -5.20 -23.00 9.69
CA SER A 31 -5.21 -23.30 11.13
C SER A 31 -6.48 -22.85 11.86
N GLY A 32 -7.46 -22.28 11.15
CA GLY A 32 -8.70 -21.75 11.73
C GLY A 32 -8.55 -20.38 12.40
N GLY A 33 -7.42 -19.70 12.17
CA GLY A 33 -7.18 -18.35 12.67
C GLY A 33 -7.74 -17.26 11.77
N GLU A 34 -7.67 -16.02 12.23
CA GLU A 34 -8.11 -14.84 11.48
C GLU A 34 -6.94 -13.93 11.11
N ILE A 35 -7.00 -13.30 9.93
CA ILE A 35 -5.97 -12.36 9.49
C ILE A 35 -6.24 -10.98 10.11
N SER A 36 -5.28 -10.46 10.87
CA SER A 36 -5.27 -9.10 11.40
C SER A 36 -5.01 -8.05 10.32
N GLN A 37 -5.68 -6.90 10.42
CA GLN A 37 -5.52 -5.79 9.48
C GLN A 37 -4.29 -4.95 9.85
N ASP A 38 -3.11 -5.42 9.44
CA ASP A 38 -1.84 -4.81 9.85
C ASP A 38 -1.12 -4.07 8.72
N THR A 39 -0.30 -3.09 9.12
CA THR A 39 0.73 -2.51 8.24
C THR A 39 2.04 -3.26 8.49
N LEU A 40 2.61 -3.81 7.43
CA LEU A 40 3.77 -4.68 7.45
C LEU A 40 4.98 -3.99 6.79
N LEU A 41 6.17 -4.40 7.21
CA LEU A 41 7.43 -4.21 6.47
C LEU A 41 7.89 -5.55 5.93
N PHE A 42 8.64 -5.53 4.84
CA PHE A 42 9.36 -6.70 4.35
C PHE A 42 10.84 -6.59 4.69
N ASP A 43 11.36 -7.51 5.49
CA ASP A 43 12.77 -7.66 5.75
C ASP A 43 13.39 -8.48 4.62
N VAL A 44 14.13 -7.81 3.74
CA VAL A 44 14.79 -8.42 2.58
C VAL A 44 15.88 -9.41 2.99
N THR A 45 16.55 -9.17 4.12
CA THR A 45 17.63 -10.05 4.58
C THR A 45 17.10 -11.37 5.11
N LEU A 46 15.97 -11.33 5.81
CA LEU A 46 15.31 -12.52 6.35
C LEU A 46 14.30 -13.14 5.38
N GLY A 47 13.86 -12.39 4.37
CA GLY A 47 12.81 -12.79 3.43
C GLY A 47 11.43 -12.91 4.10
N LYS A 48 11.12 -12.08 5.10
CA LYS A 48 9.89 -12.20 5.92
C LYS A 48 9.18 -10.87 6.12
N THR A 49 7.86 -10.91 6.28
CA THR A 49 7.07 -9.76 6.73
C THR A 49 7.13 -9.59 8.25
N LYS A 50 7.24 -8.34 8.70
CA LYS A 50 7.21 -7.94 10.12
C LYS A 50 6.10 -6.91 10.34
N VAL A 51 5.32 -7.08 11.39
CA VAL A 51 4.28 -6.11 11.78
C VAL A 51 4.95 -4.81 12.25
N MET A 52 4.55 -3.69 11.66
CA MET A 52 4.98 -2.36 12.09
C MET A 52 3.93 -1.73 13.02
N ARG A 53 2.67 -1.74 12.60
CA ARG A 53 1.56 -1.14 13.33
C ARG A 53 0.28 -1.92 13.07
N SER A 54 -0.42 -2.28 14.14
CA SER A 54 -1.79 -2.80 14.07
C SER A 54 -2.75 -1.64 13.80
N LYS A 55 -3.63 -1.79 12.80
CA LYS A 55 -4.63 -0.75 12.52
C LYS A 55 -5.79 -0.91 13.50
N GLU A 56 -5.65 -0.34 14.69
CA GLU A 56 -6.75 -0.34 15.66
C GLU A 56 -7.89 0.61 15.25
N ASN A 57 -7.61 1.66 14.45
CA ASN A 57 -8.62 2.52 13.81
C ASN A 57 -7.99 3.25 12.61
N SER A 58 -8.72 3.35 11.48
CA SER A 58 -8.31 4.22 10.36
C SER A 58 -8.36 5.67 10.83
N SER A 59 -7.25 6.39 10.73
CA SER A 59 -7.22 7.82 11.08
C SER A 59 -8.14 8.61 10.14
N ASP A 60 -9.01 9.43 10.71
CA ASP A 60 -9.78 10.41 9.93
C ASP A 60 -8.84 11.54 9.52
N TYR A 61 -8.54 11.61 8.22
CA TYR A 61 -7.64 12.61 7.65
C TYR A 61 -8.29 13.99 7.48
N ARG A 62 -9.60 14.12 7.72
CA ARG A 62 -10.35 15.39 7.66
C ARG A 62 -10.05 16.16 6.37
N TYR A 63 -10.22 15.48 5.23
CA TYR A 63 -10.00 16.11 3.92
C TYR A 63 -10.88 17.35 3.75
N PHE A 64 -10.25 18.45 3.36
CA PHE A 64 -10.92 19.68 2.94
C PHE A 64 -10.14 20.32 1.79
N PRO A 65 -10.78 21.14 0.94
CA PRO A 65 -10.09 21.88 -0.11
C PRO A 65 -9.04 22.80 0.51
N GLU A 66 -7.81 22.76 -0.02
CA GLU A 66 -6.73 23.65 0.41
C GLU A 66 -7.14 25.11 0.13
N PRO A 67 -7.38 25.95 1.15
CA PRO A 67 -7.91 27.31 0.96
C PRO A 67 -6.92 28.24 0.25
N ASP A 68 -5.62 27.95 0.38
CA ASP A 68 -4.57 28.79 -0.20
C ASP A 68 -4.29 28.45 -1.68
N LEU A 69 -4.85 27.34 -2.19
CA LEU A 69 -4.65 26.88 -3.57
C LEU A 69 -5.95 26.92 -4.35
N LEU A 70 -5.97 27.73 -5.42
CA LEU A 70 -7.05 27.66 -6.41
C LEU A 70 -7.02 26.31 -7.15
N PRO A 71 -8.17 25.81 -7.62
CA PRO A 71 -8.22 24.63 -8.47
C PRO A 71 -7.31 24.78 -9.69
N VAL A 72 -6.55 23.73 -9.99
CA VAL A 72 -5.70 23.70 -11.19
C VAL A 72 -6.57 23.37 -12.40
N GLU A 73 -6.81 24.37 -13.25
CA GLU A 73 -7.50 24.18 -14.53
C GLU A 73 -6.50 23.79 -15.63
N ILE A 74 -6.75 22.67 -16.30
CA ILE A 74 -5.93 22.17 -17.40
C ILE A 74 -6.75 22.25 -18.69
N SER A 75 -6.32 23.08 -19.65
CA SER A 75 -7.01 23.22 -20.94
C SER A 75 -6.85 21.98 -21.81
N GLN A 76 -7.86 21.72 -22.66
CA GLN A 76 -7.84 20.60 -23.60
C GLN A 76 -6.66 20.72 -24.59
N ASP A 77 -6.35 21.93 -25.07
CA ASP A 77 -5.21 22.18 -25.97
C ASP A 77 -3.87 21.73 -25.36
N LYS A 78 -3.69 21.92 -24.04
CA LYS A 78 -2.49 21.48 -23.33
C LYS A 78 -2.42 19.95 -23.25
N ILE A 79 -3.56 19.29 -23.07
CA ILE A 79 -3.64 17.83 -23.07
C ILE A 79 -3.31 17.28 -24.46
N ASP A 80 -3.88 17.87 -25.50
CA ASP A 80 -3.70 17.43 -26.89
C ASP A 80 -2.25 17.61 -27.35
N SER A 81 -1.62 18.73 -26.99
CA SER A 81 -0.20 18.97 -27.31
C SER A 81 0.74 17.94 -26.64
N ILE A 82 0.54 17.63 -25.35
CA ILE A 82 1.32 16.59 -24.65
C ILE A 82 1.08 15.21 -25.27
N LYS A 83 -0.16 14.88 -25.63
CA LYS A 83 -0.50 13.59 -26.24
C LYS A 83 0.12 13.41 -27.63
N SER A 84 0.32 14.51 -28.35
CA SER A 84 0.95 14.52 -29.67
C SER A 84 2.48 14.58 -29.67
N SER A 85 3.10 14.75 -28.49
CA SER A 85 4.56 14.78 -28.28
C SER A 85 5.12 13.37 -28.10
#